data_AF-F9P5P7-F1
#
_entry.id   AF-F9P5P7-F1
#
_cell.length_a   1.000
_cell.length_b   1.000
_cell.length_c   1.000
_cell.angle_alpha   90.00
_cell.angle_beta   90.00
_cell.angle_gamma   90.00
#
_symmetry.space_group_name_H-M   'P 1'
#
loop_
_entity.id
_entity.type
_entity.pdbx_description
1 polymer ?
#
loop_
_entity_poly.entity_id
_entity_poly.type
_entity_poly.pdbx_seq_one_letter_code
_entity_poly.pdbx_strand_id
1 'polypeptide(L)' 'MKIIVPATSANIGPGFDSVGVAVSKYLIIEVLGKVISGLLSTI' A
#
# COMPACT_ATOMS: atom_id res chain seq x y z
N MET A 1 7.21 9.96 -3.99
CA MET A 1 6.67 9.96 -2.60
C MET A 1 6.55 8.52 -2.14
N LYS A 2 6.84 8.18 -0.87
CA LYS A 2 6.72 6.81 -0.36
C LYS A 2 5.54 6.69 0.61
N ILE A 3 4.68 5.71 0.40
CA ILE A 3 3.57 5.34 1.29
C ILE A 3 3.89 3.97 1.87
N ILE A 4 3.86 3.84 3.19
CA ILE A 4 4.17 2.59 3.90
C ILE A 4 2.93 2.19 4.69
N VAL A 5 2.33 1.06 4.34
CA VAL A 5 1.09 0.55 4.96
C VAL A 5 1.39 -0.76 5.69
N PRO A 6 1.11 -0.88 6.99
CA PRO A 6 1.24 -2.16 7.67
C PRO A 6 0.14 -3.11 7.20
N ALA A 7 0.48 -4.38 7.05
CA ALA A 7 -0.52 -5.44 6.94
C ALA A 7 -1.32 -5.52 8.26
N THR A 8 -2.56 -5.99 8.16
CA THR A 8 -3.44 -6.16 9.32
C THR A 8 -3.92 -7.60 9.41
N SER A 9 -4.16 -8.05 10.64
CA SER A 9 -4.96 -9.23 10.94
C SER A 9 -6.29 -8.75 11.53
N ALA A 10 -7.40 -9.39 11.14
CA ALA A 10 -8.75 -9.07 11.60
C ALA A 10 -9.38 -10.28 12.32
N ASN A 11 -10.53 -10.07 12.96
CA ASN A 11 -11.32 -11.10 13.63
C ASN A 11 -10.54 -11.82 14.75
N ILE A 12 -9.78 -11.05 15.52
CA ILE A 12 -8.98 -11.61 16.61
C ILE A 12 -9.89 -11.91 17.82
N GLY A 13 -9.91 -13.18 18.24
CA GLY A 13 -10.70 -13.64 19.38
C GLY A 13 -12.21 -13.42 19.17
N PRO A 14 -12.97 -12.95 20.18
CA PRO A 14 -14.41 -12.69 20.03
C PRO A 14 -14.72 -11.46 19.15
N GLY A 15 -13.69 -10.73 18.68
CA GLY A 15 -13.83 -9.46 17.96
C GLY A 15 -14.15 -9.60 16.47
N PHE A 16 -15.14 -10.41 16.12
CA PHE A 16 -15.65 -10.51 14.74
C PHE A 16 -16.06 -9.12 14.24
N ASP A 17 -15.56 -8.71 13.06
CA ASP A 17 -15.74 -7.41 12.40
C ASP A 17 -15.45 -6.15 13.25
N SER A 18 -14.75 -6.29 14.38
CA SER A 18 -14.55 -5.19 15.34
C SER A 18 -13.12 -5.03 15.83
N VAL A 19 -12.32 -6.10 15.83
CA VAL A 19 -10.93 -6.07 16.29
C VAL A 19 -9.98 -6.48 15.18
N GLY A 20 -8.97 -5.65 14.95
CA GLY A 20 -7.83 -5.96 14.13
C GLY A 20 -6.54 -5.41 14.73
N VAL A 21 -5.41 -5.97 14.32
CA VAL A 21 -4.07 -5.60 14.79
C VAL A 21 -3.15 -5.42 13.58
N ALA A 22 -2.42 -4.31 13.57
CA ALA A 22 -1.34 -4.08 12.63
C ALA A 22 -0.16 -5.00 12.95
N VAL A 23 0.42 -5.64 11.94
CA VAL A 23 1.58 -6.53 12.11
C VAL A 23 2.82 -5.93 11.44
N SER A 24 4.00 -6.40 11.85
CA SER A 24 5.30 -5.95 11.34
C SER A 24 5.62 -6.50 9.94
N LYS A 25 4.68 -6.35 9.00
CA LYS A 25 4.83 -6.62 7.56
C LYS A 25 4.26 -5.41 6.82
N TYR A 26 4.95 -4.95 5.78
CA TYR A 26 4.64 -3.66 5.17
C TYR A 26 4.48 -3.76 3.66
N LEU A 27 3.41 -3.16 3.14
CA LEU A 27 3.30 -2.79 1.75
C LEU A 27 3.93 -1.41 1.57
N ILE A 28 4.99 -1.33 0.77
CA ILE A 28 5.65 -0.07 0.44
C ILE A 28 5.27 0.30 -0.99
N ILE A 29 4.62 1.45 -1.16
CA ILE A 29 4.22 1.98 -2.45
C ILE A 29 5.09 3.19 -2.75
N GLU A 30 5.81 3.13 -3.87
CA GLU A 30 6.53 4.26 -4.42
C GLU A 30 5.66 4.96 -5.48
N VAL A 31 5.22 6.18 -5.15
CA VAL A 31 4.46 7.02 -6.07
C VAL A 31 5.45 7.71 -7.00
N LEU A 32 5.46 7.25 -8.25
CA LEU A 32 6.16 7.88 -9.37
C LEU A 32 5.35 9.08 -9.86
N GLY A 33 6.05 10.13 -10.30
CA GLY A 33 5.41 11.30 -10.91
C GLY A 33 4.71 10.97 -12.23
N LYS A 34 4.10 11.97 -12.87
CA LYS A 34 3.49 11.80 -14.19
C LYS A 34 4.55 11.37 -15.20
N VAL A 35 4.42 10.15 -15.71
CA VAL A 35 5.14 9.72 -16.92
C VAL A 35 4.36 10.27 -18.11
N ILE A 36 4.96 11.19 -18.87
CA ILE A 36 4.40 11.63 -20.15
C ILE A 36 4.72 10.55 -21.18
N SER A 37 3.72 9.71 -21.50
CA SER A 37 3.86 8.59 -22.44
C SER A 37 4.00 8.98 -23.92
N GLY A 38 4.18 10.27 -24.23
CA GLY A 38 4.16 10.80 -25.61
C GLY A 38 5.45 11.46 -26.11
N LEU A 39 6.56 11.41 -25.36
CA LEU A 39 7.81 12.13 -25.70
C LEU A 39 8.97 11.23 -26.18
N LEU A 40 8.72 9.92 -26.34
CA LEU A 40 9.76 8.93 -26.69
C LEU A 40 9.60 8.33 -28.10
N SER A 41 8.70 8.86 -28.95
CA SER A 41 8.44 8.33 -30.29
C SER A 41 8.92 9.22 -31.45
N THR A 42 9.87 10.14 -31.23
CA THR A 42 10.34 11.04 -32.31
C THR A 42 11.86 11.34 -32.25
N ILE A 43 12.67 10.29 -32.05
CA ILE A 43 14.08 10.31 -32.46
C ILE A 43 14.39 9.00 -33.17
#